data_AF-A0A0E9S2R3-F1
#
_entry.id   AF-A0A0E9S2R3-F1
#
_cell.length_a   1.000
_cell.length_b   1.000
_cell.length_c   1.000
_cell.angle_alpha   90.00
_cell.angle_beta   90.00
_cell.angle_gamma   90.00
#
_symmetry.space_group_name_H-M   'P 1'
#
loop_
_entity.id
_entity.type
_entity.pdbx_description
1 polymer ?
#
loop_
_entity_poly.entity_id
_entity_poly.type
_entity_poly.pdbx_seq_one_letter_code
_entity_poly.pdbx_strand_id
1 'polypeptide(L)' 'MMGRQRMMEKLGVPKTHLEMKKMISEVTGGSSDTINYRDFVKMMLGKRSAVLKL' A
#
# COMPACT_ATOMS: atom_id res chain seq x y z
N MET A 1 -9.40 14.26 0.89
CA MET A 1 -8.64 13.02 1.20
C MET A 1 -8.34 12.30 -0.10
N MET A 2 -7.07 12.04 -0.42
CA MET A 2 -6.71 11.18 -1.56
C MET A 2 -6.85 9.71 -1.11
N GLY A 3 -7.79 8.97 -1.70
CA GLY A 3 -7.94 7.54 -1.46
C GLY A 3 -6.83 6.75 -2.15
N ARG A 4 -6.34 5.68 -1.50
CA ARG A 4 -5.23 4.86 -2.02
C ARG A 4 -5.48 4.28 -3.43
N GLN A 5 -6.74 4.04 -3.82
CA GLN A 5 -7.12 3.64 -5.18
C GLN A 5 -6.62 4.63 -6.23
N ARG A 6 -6.97 5.90 -6.05
CA ARG A 6 -6.58 6.99 -6.96
C ARG A 6 -5.07 7.18 -7.04
N MET A 7 -4.35 6.81 -5.97
CA MET A 7 -2.89 6.86 -5.92
C MET A 7 -2.26 5.73 -6.73
N MET A 8 -2.81 4.51 -6.68
CA MET A 8 -2.34 3.37 -7.49
C MET A 8 -2.62 3.55 -8.99
N GLU A 9 -3.79 4.10 -9.33
CA GLU A 9 -4.11 4.44 -10.72
C GLU A 9 -3.13 5.46 -11.30
N LYS A 10 -2.75 6.48 -10.51
CA LYS A 10 -1.73 7.48 -10.90
C LYS A 10 -0.32 6.90 -11.03
N LEU A 11 -0.02 5.79 -10.35
CA LEU A 11 1.26 5.09 -10.45
C LEU A 11 1.31 4.11 -11.63
N GLY A 12 0.22 3.98 -12.41
CA GLY A 12 0.15 3.07 -13.56
C GLY A 12 0.08 1.60 -13.17
N VAL A 13 -0.17 1.29 -11.89
CA VAL A 13 -0.29 -0.08 -11.37
C VAL A 13 -1.73 -0.29 -10.90
N PRO A 14 -2.65 -0.67 -11.79
CA PRO A 14 -4.02 -0.99 -11.38
C PRO A 14 -3.98 -2.27 -10.52
N LYS A 15 -4.13 -2.11 -9.20
CA LYS A 15 -4.31 -3.23 -8.26
C LYS A 15 -5.79 -3.49 -8.01
N THR A 16 -6.17 -4.76 -7.99
CA THR A 16 -7.52 -5.16 -7.61
C THR A 16 -7.80 -4.86 -6.13
N HIS A 17 -9.08 -4.78 -5.74
CA HIS A 17 -9.47 -4.54 -4.35
C HIS A 17 -8.91 -5.61 -3.38
N LEU A 18 -8.72 -6.85 -3.86
CA LEU A 18 -8.14 -7.94 -3.09
C LEU A 18 -6.63 -7.76 -2.88
N GLU A 19 -5.90 -7.35 -3.91
CA GLU A 19 -4.47 -7.03 -3.80
C GLU A 19 -4.23 -5.83 -2.90
N MET A 20 -5.13 -4.83 -2.94
CA MET A 20 -5.09 -3.73 -1.99
C MET A 20 -5.25 -4.23 -0.56
N LYS A 21 -6.26 -5.06 -0.27
CA LYS A 21 -6.45 -5.61 1.08
C LYS A 21 -5.22 -6.39 1.57
N LYS A 22 -4.62 -7.21 0.71
CA LYS A 22 -3.39 -7.95 1.04
C LYS A 22 -2.25 -7.00 1.35
N MET A 23 -2.01 -6.02 0.49
CA MET A 23 -0.96 -5.02 0.69
C MET A 23 -1.14 -4.23 1.99
N ILE A 24 -2.37 -3.87 2.33
CA ILE A 24 -2.68 -3.16 3.57
C ILE A 24 -2.32 -4.04 4.77
N SER A 25 -2.80 -5.29 4.76
CA SER A 25 -2.53 -6.26 5.82
C SER A 25 -1.02 -6.53 5.98
N GLU A 26 -0.28 -6.63 4.88
CA GLU A 26 1.17 -6.83 4.91
C GLU A 26 1.93 -5.65 5.53
N VAL A 27 1.50 -4.42 5.25
CA VAL A 27 2.19 -3.22 5.74
C VAL A 27 1.80 -2.91 7.18
N THR A 28 0.53 -3.09 7.54
CA THR A 28 0.01 -2.81 8.89
C THR A 28 0.23 -3.98 9.86
N GLY A 29 0.63 -5.15 9.37
CA GLY A 29 0.69 -6.37 10.16
C GLY A 29 -0.69 -6.89 10.58
N GLY A 30 -1.74 -6.49 9.85
CA GLY A 30 -3.13 -6.89 10.11
C GLY A 30 -3.83 -6.10 11.23
N SER A 31 -3.17 -5.10 11.84
CA SER A 31 -3.77 -4.32 12.93
C SER A 31 -4.57 -3.11 12.47
N SER A 32 -4.57 -2.81 11.16
CA SER A 32 -5.27 -1.65 10.61
C SER A 32 -5.70 -1.89 9.16
N ASP A 33 -6.91 -1.44 8.83
CA ASP A 33 -7.45 -1.41 7.46
C ASP A 33 -6.98 -0.18 6.66
N THR A 34 -6.24 0.73 7.30
CA THR A 34 -5.71 1.96 6.70
C THR A 34 -4.20 2.05 6.86
N ILE A 35 -3.53 2.66 5.87
CA ILE A 35 -2.09 2.89 5.85
C ILE A 35 -1.91 4.30 6.36
N ASN A 36 -1.32 4.45 7.54
CA ASN A 36 -0.93 5.75 8.05
C ASN A 36 0.39 6.19 7.40
N TYR A 37 0.85 7.40 7.70
CA TYR A 37 2.09 7.93 7.13
C TYR A 37 3.31 7.03 7.43
N ARG A 38 3.38 6.45 8.62
CA ARG A 38 4.51 5.59 9.04
C ARG A 38 4.51 4.26 8.27
N ASP A 39 3.32 3.71 8.04
CA ASP A 39 3.09 2.54 7.19
C ASP A 39 3.49 2.82 5.74
N PHE A 40 3.13 3.99 5.22
CA PHE A 40 3.51 4.43 3.88
C PHE A 40 5.02 4.55 3.71
N VAL A 41 5.72 5.15 4.67
CA VAL A 41 7.19 5.24 4.65
C VAL A 41 7.83 3.86 4.73
N LYS A 42 7.31 2.96 5.58
CA LYS A 42 7.75 1.55 5.64
C LYS A 42 7.54 0.82 4.32
N MET A 43 6.43 1.08 3.65
CA MET A 43 6.11 0.48 2.35
C MET A 43 7.05 0.97 1.24
N MET A 44 7.44 2.25 1.28
CA MET A 44 8.34 2.87 0.29
C MET A 44 9.81 2.52 0.51
N LEU A 45 10.28 2.50 1.77
CA LEU A 45 11.70 2.40 2.11
C LEU A 45 12.08 1.06 2.78
N GLY A 46 11.12 0.19 3.03
CA GLY A 46 11.34 -1.08 3.71
C GLY A 46 12.06 -2.11 2.84
N LYS A 47 12.87 -2.96 3.47
CA LYS A 47 13.57 -4.10 2.84
C LYS A 47 12.64 -5.06 2.09
N ARG A 48 11.35 -5.09 2.46
CA ARG A 48 10.26 -5.79 1.76
C ARG A 48 9.31 -4.76 1.17
N SER A 49 9.77 -3.97 0.19
CA SER A 49 8.85 -3.11 -0.55
C SER A 49 7.81 -4.00 -1.24
N ALA A 50 6.62 -4.07 -0.66
CA ALA A 50 5.53 -4.94 -1.12
C ALA A 50 4.82 -4.40 -2.37
N VAL A 51 5.21 -3.20 -2.82
CA VAL A 51 4.41 -2.40 -3.76
C VAL A 51 5.27 -1.76 -4.84
N LEU A 52 6.48 -1.33 -4.49
CA LEU A 52 7.39 -0.59 -5.36
C LEU A 52 8.74 -1.31 -5.49
N LYS A 53 8.68 -2.61 -5.73
CA LYS A 53 9.71 -3.21 -6.57
C LYS A 53 9.33 -2.90 -8.00
N LEU A 54 9.96 -1.86 -8.56
CA LEU A 54 10.14 -1.74 -10.01
C LEU A 54 10.87 -2.98 -10.54
#